data_AF-A0A940Z422-F1
#
_entry.id   AF-A0A940Z422-F1
#
_cell.length_a   1.000
_cell.length_b   1.000
_cell.length_c   1.000
_cell.angle_alpha   90.00
_cell.angle_beta   90.00
_cell.angle_gamma   90.00
#
_symmetry.space_group_name_H-M   'P 1'
#
loop_
_entity.id
_entity.type
_entity.pdbx_description
1 polymer ?
#
loop_
_entity_poly.entity_id
_entity_poly.type
_entity_poly.pdbx_seq_one_letter_code
_entity_poly.pdbx_strand_id
1 'polypeptide(L)'
;MKTDDRPVPYDEFLGICHASKDRFAFLETLGFRLTKEEWPTGDSFKDGFRLTYTGSPVSVVVEYYDMELVIWFHRERERVPYLFVDQELEAKRTGFAGCMFPRNKLAGAVNRMAEDIRLNYEHIIRGDKEVWTKLIALWHAPREKRRLP
;
A
#
# COMPACT_ATOMS: atom_id res chain seq x y z
N MET A 1 -3.82 -1.51 27.75
CA MET A 1 -4.69 -0.61 26.98
C MET A 1 -5.63 -1.51 26.17
N LYS A 2 -6.90 -1.64 26.57
CA LYS A 2 -7.86 -2.48 25.83
C LYS A 2 -8.15 -1.79 24.50
N THR A 3 -7.84 -2.44 23.39
CA THR A 3 -8.32 -1.98 22.09
C THR A 3 -9.83 -2.11 22.08
N ASP A 4 -10.50 -1.01 21.81
CA ASP A 4 -11.92 -1.00 21.56
C ASP A 4 -12.16 -1.74 20.24
N ASP A 5 -12.53 -3.02 20.34
CA ASP A 5 -12.77 -3.92 19.20
C ASP A 5 -14.20 -3.78 18.67
N ARG A 6 -14.89 -2.67 18.98
CA ARG A 6 -16.20 -2.38 18.40
C ARG A 6 -16.06 -2.24 16.87
N PRO A 7 -16.99 -2.81 16.10
CA PRO A 7 -16.98 -2.68 14.65
C PRO A 7 -17.10 -1.19 14.28
N VAL A 8 -16.20 -0.73 13.42
CA VAL A 8 -16.20 0.64 12.90
C VAL A 8 -17.49 0.83 12.07
N PRO A 9 -18.37 1.79 12.42
CA PRO A 9 -19.55 2.12 11.64
C PRO A 9 -19.19 2.42 10.18
N TYR A 10 -20.11 2.12 9.26
CA TYR A 10 -19.86 2.31 7.83
C TYR A 10 -19.45 3.75 7.48
N ASP A 11 -20.15 4.76 8.02
CA ASP A 11 -19.82 6.17 7.76
C ASP A 11 -18.41 6.55 8.26
N GLU A 12 -17.99 5.99 9.40
CA GLU A 12 -16.65 6.19 9.92
C GLU A 12 -15.61 5.50 9.03
N PHE A 13 -15.90 4.28 8.55
CA PHE A 13 -15.03 3.57 7.62
C PHE A 13 -14.90 4.30 6.27
N LEU A 14 -16.01 4.82 5.74
CA LEU A 14 -16.01 5.63 4.52
C LEU A 14 -15.20 6.93 4.72
N GLY A 15 -15.30 7.56 5.90
CA GLY A 15 -14.45 8.68 6.29
C GLY A 15 -12.95 8.33 6.26
N ILE A 16 -12.57 7.14 6.75
CA ILE A 16 -11.19 6.64 6.65
C ILE A 16 -10.78 6.44 5.18
N CYS A 17 -11.66 5.92 4.34
CA CYS A 17 -11.40 5.73 2.91
C CYS A 17 -11.12 7.06 2.19
N HIS A 18 -11.94 8.09 2.44
CA HIS A 18 -11.72 9.43 1.90
C HIS A 18 -10.44 10.07 2.44
N ALA A 19 -10.20 9.98 3.75
CA ALA A 19 -8.94 10.46 4.32
C ALA A 19 -7.73 9.73 3.71
N SER A 20 -7.86 8.45 3.35
CA SER A 20 -6.81 7.68 2.68
C SER A 20 -6.47 8.27 1.31
N LYS A 21 -7.48 8.69 0.53
CA LYS A 21 -7.27 9.42 -0.73
C LYS A 21 -6.46 10.69 -0.48
N ASP A 22 -6.83 11.51 0.51
CA ASP A 22 -6.10 12.73 0.84
C ASP A 22 -4.63 12.47 1.23
N ARG A 23 -4.36 11.36 1.95
CA ARG A 23 -2.99 10.98 2.32
C ARG A 23 -2.14 10.59 1.12
N PHE A 24 -2.73 10.06 0.05
CA PHE A 24 -2.02 9.71 -1.18
C PHE A 24 -2.06 10.80 -2.26
N ALA A 25 -2.75 11.92 -2.02
CA ALA A 25 -2.84 13.03 -2.97
C ALA A 25 -1.47 13.66 -3.30
N PHE A 26 -0.44 13.45 -2.48
CA PHE A 26 0.92 13.87 -2.83
C PHE A 26 1.41 13.24 -4.14
N LEU A 27 0.92 12.06 -4.54
CA LEU A 27 1.27 11.44 -5.82
C LEU A 27 0.87 12.33 -7.00
N GLU A 28 -0.22 13.09 -6.88
CA GLU A 28 -0.63 14.05 -7.92
C GLU A 28 0.39 15.18 -8.08
N THR A 29 1.03 15.61 -6.98
CA THR A 29 2.13 16.58 -7.02
C THR A 29 3.39 16.03 -7.70
N LEU A 30 3.51 14.70 -7.79
CA LEU A 30 4.57 13.98 -8.50
C LEU A 30 4.19 13.65 -9.96
N GLY A 31 3.07 14.19 -10.46
CA GLY A 31 2.62 14.02 -11.84
C GLY A 31 1.78 12.77 -12.10
N PHE A 32 1.37 12.04 -11.06
CA PHE A 32 0.40 10.96 -11.19
C PHE A 32 -1.00 11.53 -11.37
N ARG A 33 -1.91 10.72 -11.92
CA ARG A 33 -3.34 11.03 -11.96
C ARG A 33 -4.12 9.94 -11.26
N LEU A 34 -5.05 10.32 -10.39
CA LEU A 34 -6.04 9.38 -9.87
C LEU A 34 -6.98 8.97 -11.02
N THR A 35 -6.90 7.70 -11.45
CA THR A 35 -7.63 7.17 -12.60
C THR A 35 -8.79 6.26 -12.22
N LYS A 36 -8.78 5.72 -10.99
CA LYS A 36 -9.84 4.83 -10.50
C LYS A 36 -10.04 4.98 -8.99
N GLU A 37 -11.31 5.07 -8.60
CA GLU A 37 -11.77 5.06 -7.21
C GLU A 37 -12.84 3.98 -7.09
N GLU A 38 -12.62 3.01 -6.19
CA GLU A 38 -13.62 2.04 -5.78
C GLU A 38 -13.80 2.19 -4.27
N TRP A 39 -15.05 2.43 -3.85
CA TRP A 39 -15.42 2.65 -2.46
C TRP A 39 -16.22 1.47 -1.92
N PRO A 40 -16.22 1.25 -0.60
CA PRO A 40 -17.02 0.19 -0.02
C PRO A 40 -18.51 0.47 -0.25
N THR A 41 -19.29 -0.57 -0.52
CA THR A 41 -20.76 -0.54 -0.55
C THR A 41 -21.37 -0.66 0.85
N GLY A 42 -20.63 -1.23 1.81
CA GLY A 42 -21.10 -1.49 3.17
C GLY A 42 -21.79 -2.84 3.37
N ASP A 43 -21.90 -3.65 2.31
CA ASP A 43 -22.62 -4.93 2.34
C ASP A 43 -21.83 -6.05 3.06
N SER A 44 -20.54 -5.85 3.29
CA SER A 44 -19.66 -6.86 3.89
C SER A 44 -18.57 -6.26 4.77
N PHE A 45 -18.13 -7.00 5.79
CA PHE A 45 -16.93 -6.65 6.56
C PHE A 45 -15.64 -6.82 5.73
N LYS A 46 -15.68 -7.64 4.68
CA LYS A 46 -14.57 -7.83 3.73
C LYS A 46 -14.47 -6.72 2.71
N ASP A 47 -15.51 -5.89 2.64
CA ASP A 47 -15.59 -4.77 1.75
C ASP A 47 -14.55 -3.70 2.10
N GLY A 48 -14.21 -2.93 1.08
CA GLY A 48 -12.91 -2.32 0.98
C GLY A 48 -12.88 -1.14 0.04
N PHE A 49 -11.69 -0.62 -0.21
CA PHE A 49 -11.51 0.45 -1.18
C PHE A 49 -10.29 0.18 -2.05
N ARG A 50 -10.30 0.79 -3.24
CA ARG A 50 -9.18 0.83 -4.14
C ARG A 50 -9.00 2.20 -4.75
N LEU A 51 -7.77 2.72 -4.69
CA LEU A 51 -7.34 3.92 -5.38
C LEU A 51 -6.25 3.56 -6.37
N THR A 52 -6.38 3.99 -7.63
CA THR A 52 -5.36 3.77 -8.65
C THR A 52 -4.82 5.11 -9.13
N TYR A 53 -3.54 5.35 -8.86
CA TYR A 53 -2.78 6.48 -9.34
C TYR A 53 -1.90 6.03 -10.51
N THR A 54 -2.12 6.58 -11.69
CA THR A 54 -1.34 6.25 -12.89
C THR A 54 -0.32 7.35 -13.16
N GLY A 55 0.95 6.97 -13.19
CA GLY A 55 2.06 7.78 -13.67
C GLY A 55 2.84 7.05 -14.76
N SER A 56 3.82 7.72 -15.36
CA SER A 56 4.78 7.08 -16.28
C SER A 56 6.17 7.15 -15.66
N PRO A 57 6.88 6.02 -15.50
CA PRO A 57 6.54 4.66 -15.98
C PRO A 57 5.82 3.79 -14.93
N VAL A 58 5.47 4.36 -13.76
CA VAL A 58 4.93 3.61 -12.62
C VAL A 58 3.49 3.98 -12.33
N SER A 59 2.67 3.01 -11.95
CA SER A 59 1.37 3.24 -11.29
C SER A 59 1.40 2.76 -9.85
N VAL A 60 0.68 3.45 -8.97
CA VAL A 60 0.52 3.09 -7.55
C VAL A 60 -0.93 2.71 -7.32
N VAL A 61 -1.16 1.54 -6.73
CA VAL A 61 -2.50 1.06 -6.39
C VAL A 61 -2.57 0.86 -4.88
N VAL A 62 -3.50 1.56 -4.22
CA VAL A 62 -3.76 1.41 -2.79
C VAL A 62 -5.03 0.60 -2.65
N GLU A 63 -4.93 -0.58 -2.05
CA GLU A 63 -6.03 -1.53 -1.87
C GLU A 63 -6.20 -1.86 -0.39
N TYR A 64 -7.44 -1.86 0.08
CA TYR A 64 -7.81 -2.40 1.38
C TYR A 64 -9.00 -3.33 1.21
N TYR A 65 -8.83 -4.64 1.40
CA TYR A 65 -9.90 -5.65 1.34
C TYR A 65 -9.66 -6.76 2.35
N ASP A 66 -10.71 -7.32 2.95
CA ASP A 66 -10.61 -8.40 3.96
C ASP A 66 -9.61 -8.09 5.10
N MET A 67 -9.60 -6.83 5.54
CA MET A 67 -8.66 -6.26 6.51
C MET A 67 -7.20 -6.20 6.06
N GLU A 68 -6.91 -6.44 4.80
CA GLU A 68 -5.56 -6.40 4.24
C GLU A 68 -5.33 -5.07 3.52
N LEU A 69 -4.40 -4.23 4.00
CA LEU A 69 -3.92 -3.04 3.30
C LEU A 69 -2.68 -3.40 2.48
N VAL A 70 -2.78 -3.26 1.16
CA VAL A 70 -1.67 -3.48 0.23
C VAL A 70 -1.50 -2.27 -0.67
N ILE A 71 -0.27 -1.80 -0.80
CA ILE A 71 0.11 -0.76 -1.75
C ILE A 71 0.98 -1.40 -2.81
N TRP A 72 0.51 -1.45 -4.04
CA TRP A 72 1.23 -2.01 -5.17
C TRP A 72 1.93 -0.92 -5.96
N PHE A 73 3.19 -1.16 -6.29
CA PHE A 73 3.88 -0.44 -7.35
C PHE A 73 3.82 -1.29 -8.62
N HIS A 74 3.39 -0.68 -9.72
CA HIS A 74 3.29 -1.32 -11.04
C HIS A 74 4.22 -0.62 -12.02
N ARG A 75 5.07 -1.36 -12.73
CA ARG A 75 5.88 -0.86 -13.85
C ARG A 75 5.75 -1.83 -15.01
N GLU A 76 5.19 -1.36 -16.12
CA GLU A 76 4.87 -2.20 -17.28
C GLU A 76 3.97 -3.39 -16.88
N ARG A 77 4.47 -4.63 -17.00
CA ARG A 77 3.73 -5.86 -16.65
C ARG A 77 4.02 -6.36 -15.23
N GLU A 78 4.98 -5.73 -14.56
CA GLU A 78 5.45 -6.16 -13.25
C GLU A 78 4.75 -5.39 -12.14
N ARG A 79 4.50 -6.07 -11.02
CA ARG A 79 3.99 -5.45 -9.80
C ARG A 79 4.71 -5.99 -8.58
N VAL A 80 5.01 -5.12 -7.64
CA VAL A 80 5.63 -5.47 -6.36
C VAL A 80 4.86 -4.78 -5.22
N PRO A 81 4.60 -5.48 -4.11
CA PRO A 81 3.93 -4.86 -2.98
C PRO A 81 4.93 -4.04 -2.16
N TYR A 82 4.47 -2.93 -1.60
CA TYR A 82 5.27 -2.02 -0.77
C TYR A 82 6.03 -2.73 0.35
N LEU A 83 5.38 -3.65 1.08
CA LEU A 83 6.03 -4.39 2.16
C LEU A 83 7.18 -5.29 1.67
N PHE A 84 7.10 -5.79 0.44
CA PHE A 84 8.23 -6.52 -0.16
C PHE A 84 9.39 -5.57 -0.46
N VAL A 85 9.11 -4.41 -1.05
CA VAL A 85 10.14 -3.39 -1.30
C VAL A 85 10.81 -2.96 0.01
N ASP A 86 10.02 -2.72 1.07
CA ASP A 86 10.56 -2.38 2.39
C ASP A 86 11.47 -3.47 2.96
N GLN A 87 11.06 -4.73 2.85
CA GLN A 87 11.83 -5.86 3.38
C GLN A 87 13.14 -6.09 2.63
N GLU A 88 13.12 -5.99 1.30
CA GLU A 88 14.25 -6.37 0.46
C GLU A 88 15.22 -5.23 0.17
N LEU A 89 14.73 -3.99 0.07
CA LEU A 89 15.57 -2.83 -0.26
C LEU A 89 15.79 -1.88 0.90
N GLU A 90 14.80 -1.69 1.77
CA GLU A 90 14.83 -0.66 2.82
C GLU A 90 15.11 -1.23 4.22
N ALA A 91 15.52 -2.49 4.31
CA ALA A 91 15.89 -3.15 5.56
C ALA A 91 14.80 -3.09 6.65
N LYS A 92 13.52 -3.18 6.26
CA LYS A 92 12.35 -3.14 7.15
C LYS A 92 12.20 -1.81 7.89
N ARG A 93 12.53 -0.70 7.22
CA ARG A 93 12.48 0.67 7.76
C ARG A 93 11.15 0.98 8.43
N THR A 94 10.06 0.49 7.84
CA THR A 94 8.70 0.84 8.24
C THR A 94 8.28 0.21 9.56
N GLY A 95 8.94 -0.89 9.94
CA GLY A 95 8.57 -1.71 11.09
C GLY A 95 7.27 -2.49 10.92
N PHE A 96 6.65 -2.50 9.73
CA PHE A 96 5.45 -3.31 9.49
C PHE A 96 5.82 -4.79 9.25
N ALA A 97 5.30 -5.67 10.10
CA ALA A 97 5.48 -7.12 9.98
C ALA A 97 4.40 -7.81 9.11
N GLY A 98 3.37 -7.07 8.66
CA GLY A 98 2.27 -7.59 7.88
C GLY A 98 1.33 -6.50 7.36
N CYS A 99 0.35 -6.94 6.56
CA CYS A 99 -0.65 -6.10 5.88
C CYS A 99 -2.04 -6.14 6.53
N MET A 100 -2.24 -6.95 7.59
CA MET A 100 -3.53 -7.08 8.26
C MET A 100 -3.76 -5.94 9.24
N PHE A 101 -4.68 -5.04 8.91
CA PHE A 101 -5.11 -3.93 9.75
C PHE A 101 -6.63 -3.93 9.91
N PRO A 102 -7.16 -4.12 11.14
CA PRO A 102 -8.58 -3.91 11.39
C PRO A 102 -8.94 -2.45 11.09
N ARG A 103 -10.20 -2.18 10.73
CA ARG A 103 -10.68 -0.85 10.30
C ARG A 103 -10.31 0.26 11.30
N ASN A 104 -10.37 -0.01 12.60
CA ASN A 104 -10.02 0.95 13.67
C ASN A 104 -8.52 1.29 13.75
N LYS A 105 -7.64 0.55 13.07
CA LYS A 105 -6.20 0.80 12.96
C LYS A 105 -5.78 1.25 11.56
N LEU A 106 -6.67 1.14 10.59
CA LEU A 106 -6.39 1.42 9.19
C LEU A 106 -5.91 2.86 8.96
N ALA A 107 -6.57 3.85 9.55
CA ALA A 107 -6.20 5.26 9.38
C ALA A 107 -4.73 5.53 9.79
N GLY A 108 -4.28 4.91 10.90
CA GLY A 108 -2.91 5.03 11.36
C GLY A 108 -1.90 4.33 10.45
N ALA A 109 -2.25 3.16 9.93
CA ALA A 109 -1.44 2.41 8.98
C ALA A 109 -1.28 3.17 7.66
N VAL A 110 -2.39 3.64 7.08
CA VAL A 110 -2.42 4.44 5.86
C VAL A 110 -1.57 5.70 6.00
N ASN A 111 -1.73 6.46 7.09
CA ASN A 111 -0.96 7.69 7.29
C ASN A 111 0.55 7.41 7.35
N ARG A 112 0.96 6.35 8.06
CA ARG A 112 2.38 5.97 8.16
C ARG A 112 2.95 5.48 6.84
N MET A 113 2.23 4.62 6.11
CA MET A 113 2.69 4.11 4.84
C MET A 113 2.75 5.20 3.77
N ALA A 114 1.74 6.09 3.70
CA ALA A 114 1.76 7.21 2.77
C ALA A 114 2.93 8.16 3.05
N GLU A 115 3.16 8.51 4.32
CA GLU A 115 4.28 9.37 4.72
C GLU A 115 5.64 8.72 4.40
N ASP A 116 5.78 7.43 4.69
CA ASP A 116 7.01 6.71 4.41
C ASP A 116 7.29 6.59 2.91
N ILE A 117 6.27 6.28 2.09
CA ILE A 117 6.38 6.27 0.63
C ILE A 117 6.81 7.65 0.12
N ARG A 118 6.18 8.71 0.64
CA ARG A 118 6.49 10.10 0.27
C ARG A 118 7.95 10.47 0.54
N LEU A 119 8.52 10.00 1.64
CA LEU A 119 9.86 10.37 2.08
C LEU A 119 10.97 9.48 1.50
N ASN A 120 10.71 8.19 1.29
CA ASN A 120 11.77 7.20 1.10
C ASN A 120 11.72 6.45 -0.25
N TYR A 121 10.58 6.46 -0.95
CA TYR A 121 10.34 5.59 -2.10
C TYR A 121 10.36 6.33 -3.45
N GLU A 122 10.96 7.53 -3.49
CA GLU A 122 11.02 8.34 -4.70
C GLU A 122 11.62 7.58 -5.89
N HIS A 123 12.70 6.83 -5.67
CA HIS A 123 13.37 6.04 -6.71
C HIS A 123 12.48 4.92 -7.28
N ILE A 124 11.56 4.38 -6.47
CA ILE A 124 10.53 3.43 -6.92
C ILE A 124 9.47 4.15 -7.75
N ILE A 125 8.95 5.27 -7.24
CA ILE A 125 7.89 6.07 -7.85
C ILE A 125 8.33 6.64 -9.21
N ARG A 126 9.58 7.11 -9.32
CA ARG A 126 10.18 7.57 -10.58
C ARG A 126 10.42 6.45 -11.58
N GLY A 127 10.40 5.20 -11.13
CA GLY A 127 10.57 4.04 -12.00
C GLY A 127 12.01 3.78 -12.41
N ASP A 128 12.97 4.09 -11.52
CA ASP A 128 14.40 3.98 -11.79
C ASP A 128 14.74 2.56 -12.25
N LYS A 129 15.28 2.47 -13.47
CA LYS A 129 15.45 1.19 -14.19
C LYS A 129 16.30 0.18 -13.42
N GLU A 130 17.38 0.64 -12.79
CA GLU A 130 18.29 -0.23 -12.04
C GLU A 130 17.60 -0.81 -10.80
N VAL A 131 16.85 0.02 -10.07
CA VAL A 131 16.12 -0.44 -8.89
C VAL A 131 15.02 -1.43 -9.27
N TRP A 132 14.25 -1.12 -10.31
CA TRP A 132 13.21 -2.02 -10.80
C TRP A 132 13.76 -3.34 -11.33
N THR A 133 14.88 -3.32 -12.04
CA THR A 133 15.57 -4.56 -12.45
C THR A 133 15.91 -5.44 -11.25
N LYS A 134 16.46 -4.84 -10.18
CA LYS A 134 16.77 -5.56 -8.94
C LYS A 134 15.52 -6.09 -8.25
N LEU A 135 14.47 -5.27 -8.15
CA LEU A 135 13.20 -5.66 -7.52
C LEU A 135 12.52 -6.81 -8.22
N ILE A 136 12.45 -6.77 -9.55
CA ILE A 136 11.84 -7.83 -10.35
C ILE A 136 12.64 -9.12 -10.18
N ALA A 137 13.97 -9.05 -10.21
CA ALA A 137 14.82 -10.22 -9.99
C ALA A 137 14.59 -10.85 -8.60
N LEU A 138 14.49 -10.03 -7.54
CA LEU A 138 14.20 -10.51 -6.19
C LEU A 138 12.78 -11.04 -6.05
N TRP A 139 11.80 -10.40 -6.69
CA TRP A 139 10.40 -10.78 -6.61
C TRP A 139 10.12 -12.15 -7.23
N HIS A 140 10.80 -12.46 -8.34
CA HIS A 140 10.69 -13.73 -9.04
C HIS A 140 11.70 -14.79 -8.55
N ALA A 141 12.61 -14.44 -7.66
CA ALA A 141 13.57 -15.39 -7.12
C ALA A 141 12.85 -16.52 -6.35
N PRO A 142 13.26 -17.78 -6.50
CA PRO A 142 12.74 -18.87 -5.68
C PRO A 142 12.97 -18.55 -4.20
N ARG A 143 11.90 -18.45 -3.42
CA ARG A 143 12.02 -18.24 -1.97
C ARG A 143 12.53 -19.54 -1.35
N GLU A 144 13.82 -19.59 -1.05
CA GLU A 144 14.36 -20.67 -0.23
C GLU A 144 13.61 -20.70 1.10
N LYS A 145 12.91 -21.81 1.38
CA LYS A 145 12.40 -22.08 2.72
C LYS A 145 13.62 -22.15 3.63
N ARG A 146 13.93 -21.07 4.35
CA ARG A 146 14.85 -21.12 5.49
C ARG A 146 14.33 -22.21 6.41
N ARG A 147 15.01 -23.36 6.42
CA ARG A 147 14.84 -24.36 7.48
C ARG A 147 15.18 -23.61 8.77
N LEU A 148 14.19 -23.42 9.63
CA LEU A 148 14.44 -22.98 10.99
C LEU A 148 15.38 -24.04 11.62
N PRO A 149 16.45 -23.61 12.32
CA PRO A 149 17.30 -24.52 13.08
C PRO A 149 16.51 -25.23 14.18
#